data_AF-D1KBL1-F1
#
_entry.id   AF-D1KBL1-F1
#
_cell.length_a   1.000
_cell.length_b   1.000
_cell.length_c   1.000
_cell.angle_alpha   90.00
_cell.angle_beta   90.00
_cell.angle_gamma   90.00
#
_symmetry.space_group_name_H-M   'P 1'
#
loop_
_entity.id
_entity.type
_entity.pdbx_description
1 polymer ?
#
loop_
_entity_poly.entity_id
_entity_poly.type
_entity_poly.pdbx_seq_one_letter_code
_entity_poly.pdbx_strand_id
1 'polypeptide(L)'
;VFYFSLLPPQYHFNRVTCQDWFQLSLKEGLTVFRDQEFTSDLHSRSIKRIEDVNGLRTFQFAEDAGPMKHPVRPESYIEMNNFYTFTVYEKGAEVIRMIHTFLGEDGFQGGGKLYFERGGGQAVTIDDFISAMNDANDFNFDAFMTWYSQPGTPEVEIKTNYNVDSHSYCVTIKQLGEYTYYLPIRYGLLNDQGGEVDQGVLC
;
A
#
# COMPACT_ATOMS: atom_id res chain seq x y z
N VAL A 1 12.63 -1.06 -15.14
CA VAL A 1 13.22 -1.90 -14.05
C VAL A 1 14.61 -1.43 -13.55
N PHE A 2 15.32 -0.46 -14.16
CA PHE A 2 16.75 -0.22 -13.79
C PHE A 2 17.15 1.15 -13.21
N TYR A 3 16.25 2.12 -13.02
CA TYR A 3 16.68 3.44 -12.52
C TYR A 3 16.63 3.63 -11.00
N PHE A 4 15.95 2.76 -10.25
CA PHE A 4 15.90 2.79 -8.78
C PHE A 4 16.82 1.77 -8.08
N SER A 5 17.47 0.88 -8.86
CA SER A 5 18.33 -0.20 -8.34
C SER A 5 19.82 0.15 -8.26
N LEU A 6 20.25 1.30 -8.80
CA LEU A 6 21.68 1.66 -8.88
C LEU A 6 22.21 2.50 -7.72
N LEU A 7 21.39 2.85 -6.74
CA LEU A 7 21.86 3.52 -5.53
C LEU A 7 21.87 2.52 -4.37
N PRO A 8 23.05 2.10 -3.88
CA PRO A 8 23.14 1.20 -2.74
C PRO A 8 22.37 1.76 -1.53
N PRO A 9 21.96 0.93 -0.54
CA PRO A 9 21.16 1.36 0.61
C PRO A 9 21.71 2.63 1.30
N GLN A 10 23.04 2.76 1.34
CA GLN A 10 23.75 3.93 1.86
C GLN A 10 23.51 5.27 1.11
N TYR A 11 23.01 5.28 -0.12
CA TYR A 11 22.75 6.51 -0.89
C TYR A 11 21.34 7.07 -0.71
N HIS A 12 20.34 6.23 -0.40
CA HIS A 12 19.00 6.71 -0.01
C HIS A 12 19.01 7.29 1.40
N PHE A 13 19.84 6.74 2.28
CA PHE A 13 19.85 7.05 3.71
C PHE A 13 20.45 8.41 4.10
N ASN A 14 21.15 9.10 3.18
CA ASN A 14 21.86 10.36 3.46
C ASN A 14 21.31 11.59 2.71
N ARG A 15 20.26 11.46 1.88
CA ARG A 15 19.69 12.60 1.12
C ARG A 15 18.27 12.99 1.52
N VAL A 16 17.51 12.09 2.13
CA VAL A 16 16.14 12.35 2.55
C VAL A 16 15.99 11.74 3.94
N THR A 17 15.72 12.56 4.94
CA THR A 17 15.59 12.12 6.34
C THR A 17 14.14 12.31 6.77
N CYS A 18 13.60 11.41 7.58
CA CYS A 18 12.27 11.60 8.17
C CYS A 18 12.26 12.88 9.01
N GLN A 19 11.25 13.74 8.85
CA GLN A 19 11.13 14.95 9.67
C GLN A 19 10.96 14.64 11.15
N ASP A 20 10.25 13.57 11.45
CA ASP A 20 10.03 13.04 12.79
C ASP A 20 9.84 11.52 12.76
N TRP A 21 9.70 10.92 13.94
CA TRP A 21 9.53 9.48 14.09
C TRP A 21 8.15 8.97 13.64
N PHE A 22 7.15 9.84 13.47
CA PHE A 22 5.85 9.44 12.92
C PHE A 22 5.93 9.19 11.42
N GLN A 23 6.91 9.79 10.74
CA GLN A 23 7.23 9.49 9.34
C GLN A 23 8.06 8.21 9.17
N LEU A 24 8.37 7.49 10.26
CA LEU A 24 9.09 6.22 10.19
C LEU A 24 8.32 5.20 9.34
N SER A 25 6.99 5.20 9.39
CA SER A 25 6.19 4.26 8.60
C SER A 25 6.31 4.46 7.09
N LEU A 26 6.55 5.69 6.62
CA LEU A 26 6.87 5.93 5.22
C LEU A 26 8.17 5.24 4.85
N LYS A 27 9.22 5.49 5.63
CA LYS A 27 10.55 4.94 5.36
C LYS A 27 10.54 3.42 5.44
N GLU A 28 10.04 2.87 6.54
CA GLU A 28 10.08 1.43 6.81
C GLU A 28 9.11 0.69 5.90
N GLY A 29 7.87 1.18 5.73
CA GLY A 29 6.89 0.59 4.79
C GLY A 29 7.40 0.60 3.34
N LEU A 30 7.99 1.71 2.88
CA LEU A 30 8.60 1.78 1.54
C LEU A 30 9.81 0.85 1.42
N THR A 31 10.61 0.71 2.47
CA THR A 31 11.78 -0.19 2.46
C THR A 31 11.36 -1.66 2.40
N VAL A 32 10.36 -2.05 3.21
CA VAL A 32 9.78 -3.40 3.18
C VAL A 32 9.15 -3.68 1.82
N PHE A 33 8.34 -2.77 1.28
CA PHE A 33 7.77 -2.91 -0.07
C PHE A 33 8.86 -3.17 -1.13
N ARG A 34 9.96 -2.41 -1.08
CA ARG A 34 11.09 -2.58 -2.01
C ARG A 34 11.82 -3.91 -1.82
N ASP A 35 12.01 -4.37 -0.58
CA ASP A 35 12.60 -5.68 -0.30
C ASP A 35 11.72 -6.83 -0.81
N GLN A 36 10.40 -6.71 -0.61
CA GLN A 36 9.42 -7.65 -1.15
C GLN A 36 9.45 -7.70 -2.69
N GLU A 37 9.51 -6.54 -3.36
CA GLU A 37 9.62 -6.46 -4.82
C GLU A 37 10.96 -7.00 -5.33
N PHE A 38 12.06 -6.66 -4.67
CA PHE A 38 13.39 -7.17 -5.02
C PHE A 38 13.45 -8.70 -4.90
N THR A 39 12.92 -9.25 -3.81
CA THR A 39 12.84 -10.70 -3.61
C THR A 39 11.93 -11.34 -4.66
N SER A 40 10.80 -10.71 -4.98
CA SER A 40 9.85 -11.17 -6.00
C SER A 40 10.45 -11.19 -7.41
N ASP A 41 11.30 -10.23 -7.75
CA ASP A 41 11.97 -10.12 -9.04
C ASP A 41 13.12 -11.12 -9.19
N LEU A 42 13.84 -11.42 -8.11
CA LEU A 42 14.94 -12.39 -8.12
C LEU A 42 14.48 -13.84 -8.01
N HIS A 43 13.33 -14.07 -7.37
CA HIS A 43 12.79 -15.40 -7.10
C HIS A 43 11.38 -15.54 -7.68
N SER A 44 10.48 -16.19 -6.95
CA SER A 44 9.10 -16.37 -7.38
C SER A 44 8.21 -15.31 -6.75
N ARG A 45 7.76 -14.36 -7.56
CA ARG A 45 6.78 -13.34 -7.19
C ARG A 45 5.52 -13.91 -6.53
N SER A 46 4.99 -15.03 -7.05
CA SER A 46 3.80 -15.66 -6.48
C SER A 46 4.05 -16.25 -5.09
N ILE A 47 5.19 -16.91 -4.89
CA ILE A 47 5.53 -17.49 -3.57
C ILE A 47 5.76 -16.38 -2.55
N LYS A 48 6.57 -15.37 -2.89
CA LYS A 48 6.84 -14.24 -2.00
C LYS A 48 5.55 -13.52 -1.62
N ARG A 49 4.65 -13.28 -2.58
CA ARG A 49 3.36 -12.65 -2.29
C ARG A 49 2.48 -13.49 -1.35
N ILE A 50 2.48 -14.81 -1.49
CA ILE A 50 1.74 -15.70 -0.57
C ILE A 50 2.31 -15.61 0.84
N GLU A 51 3.64 -15.63 0.98
CA GLU A 51 4.32 -15.51 2.27
C GLU A 51 3.99 -14.19 2.97
N ASP A 52 4.06 -13.06 2.25
CA ASP A 52 3.77 -11.73 2.79
C ASP A 52 2.30 -11.62 3.24
N VAL A 53 1.36 -12.10 2.43
CA VAL A 53 -0.07 -12.09 2.77
C VAL A 53 -0.37 -12.99 3.98
N ASN A 54 0.29 -14.15 4.08
CA ASN A 54 0.14 -15.02 5.24
C ASN A 54 0.69 -14.33 6.51
N GLY A 55 1.86 -13.69 6.43
CA GLY A 55 2.42 -12.92 7.53
C GLY A 55 1.47 -11.81 8.00
N LEU A 56 0.91 -11.04 7.06
CA LEU A 56 -0.06 -9.99 7.35
C LEU A 56 -1.31 -10.55 8.06
N ARG A 57 -1.91 -11.62 7.53
CA ARG A 57 -3.12 -12.23 8.11
C ARG A 57 -2.89 -12.88 9.47
N THR A 58 -1.72 -13.48 9.68
CA THR A 58 -1.41 -14.19 10.93
C THR A 58 -1.02 -13.24 12.04
N PHE A 59 -0.17 -12.26 11.77
CA PHE A 59 0.41 -11.41 12.80
C PHE A 59 -0.19 -10.02 12.83
N GLN A 60 -0.28 -9.36 11.68
CA GLN A 60 -0.72 -7.96 11.62
C GLN A 60 -2.21 -7.83 11.95
N PHE A 61 -3.07 -8.71 11.42
CA PHE A 61 -4.51 -8.67 11.74
C PHE A 61 -4.79 -8.93 13.23
N ALA A 62 -3.98 -9.79 13.87
CA ALA A 62 -4.09 -10.04 15.31
C ALA A 62 -3.68 -8.81 16.13
N GLU A 63 -2.64 -8.09 15.69
CA GLU A 63 -2.21 -6.82 16.29
C GLU A 63 -3.29 -5.73 16.17
N ASP A 64 -3.89 -5.57 14.98
CA ASP A 64 -4.94 -4.58 14.72
C ASP A 64 -6.28 -4.87 15.42
N ALA A 65 -6.52 -6.14 15.79
CA ALA A 65 -7.65 -6.55 16.62
C ALA A 65 -7.38 -6.42 18.13
N GLY A 66 -6.13 -6.19 18.52
CA GLY A 66 -5.68 -6.15 19.90
C GLY A 66 -5.77 -4.77 20.58
N PRO A 67 -5.46 -4.70 21.88
CA PRO A 67 -5.42 -3.43 22.62
C PRO A 67 -4.29 -2.50 22.18
N MET A 68 -3.30 -3.03 21.44
CA MET A 68 -2.17 -2.28 20.89
C MET A 68 -2.46 -1.73 19.48
N LYS A 69 -3.70 -1.86 18.96
CA LYS A 69 -4.04 -1.35 17.63
C LYS A 69 -3.70 0.13 17.49
N HIS A 70 -3.08 0.48 16.38
CA HIS A 70 -2.70 1.85 16.07
C HIS A 70 -2.67 2.04 14.54
N PRO A 71 -2.84 3.28 14.04
CA PRO A 71 -2.72 3.53 12.61
C PRO A 71 -1.29 3.33 12.10
N VAL A 72 -1.13 3.23 10.78
CA VAL A 72 0.18 3.10 10.12
C VAL A 72 1.04 4.35 10.35
N ARG A 73 0.44 5.54 10.48
CA ARG A 73 1.10 6.74 11.02
C ARG A 73 0.60 6.95 12.45
N PRO A 74 1.32 6.47 13.48
CA PRO A 74 0.91 6.67 14.86
C PRO A 74 0.79 8.15 15.22
N GLU A 75 -0.10 8.48 16.16
CA GLU A 75 -0.31 9.88 16.59
C GLU A 75 0.53 10.27 17.82
N SER A 76 0.97 9.29 18.60
CA SER A 76 1.83 9.50 19.77
C SER A 76 2.66 8.26 20.10
N TYR A 77 3.75 8.44 20.82
CA TYR A 77 4.55 7.35 21.37
C TYR A 77 5.18 7.73 22.69
N ILE A 78 5.46 6.70 23.51
CA ILE A 78 6.17 6.83 24.78
C ILE A 78 7.64 6.45 24.58
N GLU A 79 7.88 5.34 23.87
CA GLU A 79 9.22 4.88 23.51
C GLU A 79 9.30 4.56 22.02
N MET A 80 10.46 4.85 21.43
CA MET A 80 10.76 4.60 20.03
C MET A 80 10.58 3.12 19.65
N ASN A 81 10.88 2.20 20.58
CA ASN A 81 10.76 0.77 20.35
C ASN A 81 9.31 0.32 20.08
N ASN A 82 8.33 1.13 20.46
CA ASN A 82 6.91 0.84 20.23
C ASN A 82 6.49 0.98 18.75
N PHE A 83 7.41 1.40 17.86
CA PHE A 83 7.17 1.51 16.42
C PHE A 83 7.65 0.32 15.60
N TYR A 84 8.37 -0.63 16.20
CA TYR A 84 8.75 -1.87 15.52
C TYR A 84 7.60 -2.87 15.57
N THR A 85 6.53 -2.55 14.83
CA THR A 85 5.29 -3.34 14.80
C THR A 85 4.98 -3.83 13.39
N PHE A 86 4.18 -4.90 13.30
CA PHE A 86 3.71 -5.40 12.00
C PHE A 86 2.87 -4.34 11.26
N THR A 87 2.19 -3.46 12.00
CA THR A 87 1.40 -2.39 11.43
C THR A 87 2.24 -1.29 10.77
N VAL A 88 3.37 -0.89 11.37
CA VAL A 88 4.27 0.12 10.75
C VAL A 88 4.99 -0.46 9.53
N TYR A 89 5.42 -1.73 9.61
CA TYR A 89 6.26 -2.35 8.59
C TYR A 89 5.45 -3.04 7.49
N GLU A 90 4.73 -4.12 7.83
CA GLU A 90 4.05 -4.97 6.85
C GLU A 90 2.78 -4.30 6.30
N LYS A 91 1.91 -3.77 7.18
CA LYS A 91 0.73 -3.00 6.71
C LYS A 91 1.17 -1.71 6.02
N GLY A 92 2.23 -1.06 6.49
CA GLY A 92 2.85 0.08 5.80
C GLY A 92 3.27 -0.25 4.36
N ALA A 93 3.91 -1.40 4.15
CA ALA A 93 4.25 -1.88 2.81
C ALA A 93 3.02 -2.12 1.92
N GLU A 94 1.94 -2.66 2.49
CA GLU A 94 0.68 -2.84 1.77
C GLU A 94 0.00 -1.52 1.40
N VAL A 95 0.10 -0.49 2.24
CA VAL A 95 -0.36 0.87 1.90
C VAL A 95 0.43 1.42 0.71
N ILE A 96 1.75 1.27 0.69
CA ILE A 96 2.58 1.65 -0.46
C ILE A 96 2.21 0.83 -1.72
N ARG A 97 1.98 -0.47 -1.56
CA ARG A 97 1.56 -1.38 -2.65
C ARG A 97 0.20 -1.00 -3.23
N MET A 98 -0.72 -0.47 -2.43
CA MET A 98 -2.00 0.05 -2.92
C MET A 98 -1.80 1.30 -3.78
N ILE A 99 -0.93 2.22 -3.38
CA ILE A 99 -0.55 3.39 -4.21
C ILE A 99 0.04 2.92 -5.54
N HIS A 100 0.96 1.96 -5.51
CA HIS A 100 1.51 1.33 -6.73
C HIS A 100 0.42 0.70 -7.61
N THR A 101 -0.59 0.09 -7.00
CA THR A 101 -1.71 -0.52 -7.73
C THR A 101 -2.59 0.52 -8.41
N PHE A 102 -2.84 1.67 -7.78
CA PHE A 102 -3.62 2.76 -8.38
C PHE A 102 -2.89 3.42 -9.56
N LEU A 103 -1.59 3.66 -9.41
CA LEU A 103 -0.79 4.43 -10.38
C LEU A 103 -0.17 3.56 -11.49
N GLY A 104 -0.05 2.25 -11.25
CA GLY A 104 0.81 1.39 -12.03
C GLY A 104 2.29 1.70 -11.83
N GLU A 105 3.14 0.90 -12.49
CA GLU A 105 4.61 1.02 -12.34
C GLU A 105 5.12 2.39 -12.79
N ASP A 106 4.77 2.83 -13.99
CA ASP A 106 5.29 4.08 -14.55
C ASP A 106 4.87 5.30 -13.72
N GLY A 107 3.63 5.32 -13.27
CA GLY A 107 3.10 6.41 -12.44
C GLY A 107 3.72 6.45 -11.05
N PHE A 108 3.90 5.29 -10.43
CA PHE A 108 4.59 5.17 -9.14
C PHE A 108 6.06 5.62 -9.24
N GLN A 109 6.78 5.20 -10.29
CA GLN A 109 8.16 5.63 -10.53
C GLN A 109 8.25 7.14 -10.81
N GLY A 110 7.29 7.69 -11.57
CA GLY A 110 7.19 9.13 -11.84
C GLY A 110 7.00 9.95 -10.57
N GLY A 111 6.06 9.55 -9.71
CA GLY A 111 5.84 10.19 -8.42
C GLY A 111 7.02 10.03 -7.47
N GLY A 112 7.64 8.84 -7.44
CA GLY A 112 8.87 8.60 -6.69
C GLY A 112 10.01 9.52 -7.12
N LYS A 113 10.22 9.70 -8.43
CA LYS A 113 11.23 10.64 -8.95
C LYS A 113 10.95 12.07 -8.49
N LEU A 114 9.71 12.54 -8.62
CA LEU A 114 9.30 13.88 -8.20
C LEU A 114 9.49 14.09 -6.69
N TYR A 115 9.19 13.08 -5.89
CA TYR A 115 9.42 13.09 -4.44
C TYR A 115 10.91 13.29 -4.10
N PHE A 116 11.83 12.57 -4.75
CA PHE A 116 13.27 12.75 -4.51
C PHE A 116 13.80 14.07 -5.05
N GLU A 117 13.26 14.59 -6.15
CA GLU A 117 13.61 15.92 -6.67
C GLU A 117 13.22 17.03 -5.70
N ARG A 118 12.06 16.90 -5.04
CA ARG A 118 11.56 17.86 -4.03
C ARG A 118 12.25 17.72 -2.68
N GLY A 119 12.46 16.49 -2.22
CA GLY A 119 12.95 16.18 -0.87
C GLY A 119 14.46 16.24 -0.67
N GLY A 120 15.24 16.58 -1.70
CA GLY A 120 16.70 16.58 -1.64
C GLY A 120 17.28 17.45 -0.52
N GLY A 121 17.82 16.82 0.52
CA GLY A 121 18.45 17.46 1.68
C GLY A 121 17.47 17.92 2.76
N GLN A 122 16.19 17.54 2.67
CA GLN A 122 15.14 17.97 3.61
C GLN A 122 14.61 16.82 4.46
N ALA A 123 14.04 17.24 5.59
CA ALA A 123 13.17 16.45 6.43
C ALA A 123 11.80 16.34 5.75
N VAL A 124 11.39 15.13 5.34
CA VAL A 124 10.16 14.89 4.56
C VAL A 124 9.11 14.13 5.34
N THR A 125 7.86 14.26 4.89
CA THR A 125 6.66 13.65 5.47
C THR A 125 5.93 12.70 4.51
N ILE A 126 5.00 11.92 5.06
CA ILE A 126 4.01 11.13 4.29
C ILE A 126 3.22 12.04 3.36
N ASP A 127 2.82 13.22 3.83
CA ASP A 127 2.06 14.18 3.03
C ASP A 127 2.87 14.69 1.83
N ASP A 128 4.19 14.87 1.97
CA ASP A 128 5.08 15.22 0.84
C ASP A 128 5.18 14.10 -0.19
N PHE A 129 5.25 12.85 0.27
CA PHE A 129 5.25 11.67 -0.60
C PHE A 129 3.95 11.56 -1.39
N ILE A 130 2.81 11.69 -0.71
CA ILE A 130 1.49 11.63 -1.33
C ILE A 130 1.28 12.81 -2.28
N SER A 131 1.72 14.02 -1.93
CA SER A 131 1.67 15.18 -2.82
C SER A 131 2.48 14.95 -4.10
N ALA A 132 3.69 14.39 -4.00
CA ALA A 132 4.48 14.06 -5.18
C ALA A 132 3.82 12.96 -6.05
N MET A 133 3.15 11.99 -5.42
CA MET A 133 2.38 10.96 -6.14
C MET A 133 1.18 11.56 -6.87
N ASN A 134 0.41 12.45 -6.23
CA ASN A 134 -0.70 13.17 -6.85
C ASN A 134 -0.23 13.99 -8.07
N ASP A 135 0.77 14.85 -7.87
CA ASP A 135 1.22 15.84 -8.86
C ASP A 135 1.85 15.20 -10.10
N ALA A 136 2.46 14.02 -9.95
CA ALA A 136 3.05 13.30 -11.08
C ALA A 136 2.01 12.53 -11.92
N ASN A 137 0.82 12.29 -11.38
CA ASN A 137 -0.14 11.32 -11.96
C ASN A 137 -1.55 11.86 -12.20
N ASP A 138 -1.81 13.14 -11.87
CA ASP A 138 -3.17 13.72 -11.92
C ASP A 138 -4.21 12.82 -11.19
N PHE A 139 -3.79 12.28 -10.05
CA PHE A 139 -4.59 11.41 -9.19
C PHE A 139 -4.81 12.09 -7.84
N ASN A 140 -5.96 11.88 -7.20
CA ASN A 140 -6.24 12.44 -5.88
C ASN A 140 -6.28 11.34 -4.79
N PHE A 141 -5.26 11.34 -3.92
CA PHE A 141 -5.16 10.46 -2.75
C PHE A 141 -5.77 11.03 -1.45
N ASP A 142 -6.53 12.13 -1.46
CA ASP A 142 -7.14 12.71 -0.25
C ASP A 142 -7.97 11.68 0.53
N ALA A 143 -8.84 10.94 -0.16
CA ALA A 143 -9.64 9.88 0.47
C ALA A 143 -8.80 8.66 0.91
N PHE A 144 -7.62 8.48 0.31
CA PHE A 144 -6.67 7.41 0.66
C PHE A 144 -5.96 7.68 1.98
N MET A 145 -5.85 8.95 2.41
CA MET A 145 -5.15 9.32 3.65
C MET A 145 -5.74 8.69 4.92
N THR A 146 -6.99 8.20 4.86
CA THR A 146 -7.61 7.39 5.92
C THR A 146 -6.73 6.19 6.30
N TRP A 147 -5.99 5.58 5.36
CA TRP A 147 -5.06 4.48 5.63
C TRP A 147 -3.90 4.84 6.56
N TYR A 148 -3.47 6.10 6.54
CA TYR A 148 -2.41 6.57 7.42
C TYR A 148 -2.93 6.95 8.79
N SER A 149 -4.17 7.42 8.92
CA SER A 149 -4.72 7.94 10.18
C SER A 149 -5.58 6.96 10.97
N GLN A 150 -6.16 5.93 10.35
CA GLN A 150 -7.10 5.03 11.02
C GLN A 150 -6.50 3.64 11.31
N PRO A 151 -6.73 3.08 12.53
CA PRO A 151 -6.31 1.74 12.88
C PRO A 151 -7.30 0.67 12.38
N GLY A 152 -6.88 -0.59 12.48
CA GLY A 152 -7.76 -1.74 12.25
C GLY A 152 -7.80 -2.25 10.82
N THR A 153 -8.46 -3.38 10.66
CA THR A 153 -8.57 -4.12 9.40
C THR A 153 -9.95 -3.89 8.79
N PRO A 154 -10.06 -3.31 7.57
CA PRO A 154 -11.36 -3.14 6.91
C PRO A 154 -11.97 -4.49 6.55
N GLU A 155 -13.26 -4.65 6.82
CA GLU A 155 -14.03 -5.80 6.36
C GLU A 155 -14.84 -5.42 5.12
N VAL A 156 -14.81 -6.27 4.10
CA VAL A 156 -15.51 -6.03 2.83
C VAL A 156 -16.46 -7.17 2.54
N GLU A 157 -17.75 -6.85 2.41
CA GLU A 157 -18.78 -7.77 1.96
C GLU A 157 -18.98 -7.59 0.44
N ILE A 158 -18.85 -8.69 -0.31
CA ILE A 158 -19.04 -8.70 -1.76
C ILE A 158 -20.29 -9.54 -2.09
N LYS A 159 -21.24 -8.93 -2.79
CA LYS A 159 -22.40 -9.62 -3.38
C LYS A 159 -22.32 -9.54 -4.88
N THR A 160 -22.63 -10.65 -5.54
CA THR A 160 -22.58 -10.74 -6.99
C THR A 160 -23.91 -11.25 -7.53
N ASN A 161 -24.29 -10.77 -8.71
CA ASN A 161 -25.49 -11.21 -9.40
C ASN A 161 -25.22 -11.19 -10.91
N TYR A 162 -25.55 -12.27 -11.60
CA TYR A 162 -25.49 -12.34 -13.05
C TYR A 162 -26.91 -12.37 -13.62
N ASN A 163 -27.22 -11.41 -14.48
CA ASN A 163 -28.45 -11.40 -15.25
C ASN A 163 -28.19 -12.04 -16.62
N VAL A 164 -28.80 -13.21 -16.85
CA VAL A 164 -28.66 -13.97 -18.10
C VAL A 164 -29.28 -13.25 -19.29
N ASP A 165 -30.44 -12.64 -19.11
CA ASP A 165 -31.18 -11.98 -20.20
C ASP A 165 -30.43 -10.74 -20.72
N SER A 166 -29.82 -9.99 -19.81
CA SER A 166 -29.05 -8.78 -20.16
C SER A 166 -27.55 -9.00 -20.28
N HIS A 167 -27.07 -10.25 -20.14
CA HIS A 167 -25.65 -10.61 -20.11
C HIS A 167 -24.81 -9.68 -19.21
N SER A 168 -25.31 -9.35 -18.03
CA SER A 168 -24.69 -8.37 -17.14
C SER A 168 -24.28 -9.00 -15.81
N TYR A 169 -23.01 -8.85 -15.45
CA TYR A 169 -22.48 -9.21 -14.14
C TYR A 169 -22.40 -7.97 -13.27
N CYS A 170 -23.14 -7.98 -12.15
CA CYS A 170 -23.18 -6.89 -11.20
C CYS A 170 -22.50 -7.32 -9.90
N VAL A 171 -21.61 -6.45 -9.40
CA VAL A 171 -20.91 -6.63 -8.13
C VAL A 171 -21.27 -5.46 -7.22
N THR A 172 -21.78 -5.77 -6.03
CA THR A 172 -22.00 -4.80 -4.96
C THR A 172 -20.95 -5.03 -3.89
N ILE A 173 -20.16 -4.00 -3.61
CA ILE A 173 -19.08 -4.02 -2.63
C ILE A 173 -19.47 -3.09 -1.48
N LYS A 174 -19.47 -3.62 -0.26
CA LYS A 174 -19.80 -2.87 0.95
C LYS A 174 -18.66 -2.99 1.94
N GLN A 175 -18.10 -1.87 2.36
CA GLN A 175 -17.20 -1.82 3.51
C GLN A 175 -18.02 -1.81 4.80
N LEU A 176 -17.58 -2.61 5.77
CA LEU A 176 -18.12 -2.68 7.11
C LEU A 176 -17.16 -1.98 8.07
N GLY A 177 -17.70 -1.49 9.19
CA GLY A 177 -16.93 -0.84 10.24
C GLY A 177 -17.16 0.66 10.32
N GLU A 178 -16.36 1.30 11.18
CA GLU A 178 -16.48 2.72 11.54
C GLU A 178 -15.91 3.65 10.47
N TYR A 179 -14.84 3.22 9.79
CA TYR A 179 -14.11 4.02 8.82
C TYR A 179 -14.32 3.49 7.40
N THR A 180 -14.37 4.40 6.44
CA THR A 180 -14.39 4.06 5.01
C THR A 180 -13.01 4.27 4.42
N TYR A 181 -12.44 3.21 3.86
CA TYR A 181 -11.11 3.22 3.28
C TYR A 181 -11.18 3.28 1.76
N TYR A 182 -10.23 3.96 1.12
CA TYR A 182 -10.12 3.93 -0.34
C TYR A 182 -9.30 2.70 -0.75
N LEU A 183 -9.94 1.73 -1.42
CA LEU A 183 -9.42 0.38 -1.64
C LEU A 183 -9.28 0.10 -3.13
N PRO A 184 -8.08 -0.29 -3.63
CA PRO A 184 -7.97 -0.83 -4.98
C PRO A 184 -8.45 -2.29 -4.98
N ILE A 185 -9.50 -2.60 -5.75
CA ILE A 185 -10.04 -3.96 -5.86
C ILE A 185 -9.72 -4.50 -7.24
N ARG A 186 -8.64 -5.28 -7.34
CA ARG A 186 -8.27 -6.00 -8.56
C ARG A 186 -9.18 -7.21 -8.76
N TYR A 187 -9.75 -7.36 -9.96
CA TYR A 187 -10.64 -8.45 -10.32
C TYR A 187 -10.19 -9.15 -11.61
N GLY A 188 -10.64 -10.40 -11.76
CA GLY A 188 -10.59 -11.17 -13.00
C GLY A 188 -11.87 -12.01 -13.11
N LEU A 189 -12.50 -11.99 -14.27
CA LEU A 189 -13.69 -12.77 -14.60
C LEU A 189 -13.26 -13.96 -15.46
N LEU A 190 -13.65 -15.16 -15.05
CA LEU A 190 -13.36 -16.39 -15.79
C LEU A 190 -14.66 -16.98 -16.33
N ASN A 191 -14.61 -17.54 -17.54
CA ASN A 191 -15.68 -18.35 -18.09
C ASN A 191 -15.66 -19.79 -17.52
N ASP A 192 -16.64 -20.59 -17.91
CA ASP A 192 -16.80 -21.98 -17.51
C ASP A 192 -15.65 -22.90 -17.95
N GLN A 193 -14.87 -22.50 -18.95
CA GLN A 193 -13.67 -23.21 -19.42
C GLN A 193 -12.39 -22.74 -18.72
N GLY A 194 -12.50 -21.80 -17.77
CA GLY A 194 -11.36 -21.20 -17.08
C GLY A 194 -10.60 -20.15 -17.90
N GLY A 195 -11.13 -19.74 -19.06
CA GLY A 195 -10.58 -18.64 -19.84
C GLY A 195 -10.96 -17.29 -19.23
N GLU A 196 -10.01 -16.35 -19.23
CA GLU A 196 -10.24 -14.98 -18.76
C GLU A 196 -11.10 -14.21 -19.75
N VAL A 197 -12.17 -13.60 -19.24
CA VAL A 197 -13.16 -12.84 -20.00
C VAL A 197 -12.92 -11.33 -19.85
N ASP A 198 -12.59 -10.90 -18.65
CA ASP A 198 -12.27 -9.51 -18.32
C ASP A 198 -11.40 -9.46 -17.07
N GLN A 199 -10.61 -8.41 -16.92
CA GLN A 199 -9.85 -8.14 -15.71
C GLN A 199 -9.61 -6.63 -15.56
N GLY A 200 -9.44 -6.18 -14.32
CA GLY A 200 -9.21 -4.77 -14.07
C GLY A 200 -8.99 -4.46 -12.60
N VAL A 201 -8.97 -3.16 -12.31
CA VAL A 201 -8.93 -2.63 -10.95
C VAL A 201 -10.10 -1.67 -10.79
N LEU A 202 -10.93 -1.91 -9.78
CA LEU A 202 -11.95 -0.97 -9.35
C LEU A 202 -11.29 -0.01 -8.36
N CYS A 203 -11.40 1.29 -8.64
CA CYS A 203 -10.92 2.40 -7.83
C CYS A 203 -12.12 3.09 -7.19
#